data_AF-A0A929BTN1-F1
#
_entry.id   AF-A0A929BTN1-F1
#
_cell.length_a   1.000
_cell.length_b   1.000
_cell.length_c   1.000
_cell.angle_alpha   90.00
_cell.angle_beta   90.00
_cell.angle_gamma   90.00
#
_symmetry.space_group_name_H-M   'P 1'
#
loop_
_entity.id
_entity.type
_entity.pdbx_description
1 polymer ?
#
loop_
_entity_poly.entity_id
_entity_poly.type
_entity_poly.pdbx_seq_one_letter_code
_entity_poly.pdbx_strand_id
1 'polypeptide(L)'
;MNDDLNQVTRRVRQYWFADGLAELSVGGAFIVLGLYFYLQSTLPSGSLVLLTIQAGFVVLLFGVIFLSRYLVSKFKARLTFPRTGYVSYNRASKKQRIVSAGTAILIVALNLALFLNTPLSLNWIPAITGLIVGIVWLISAIRVGLIRFYLQSILSLLLGVGLSLARLETYQSLAVYYAAMGIVLLISGGVTLAKYLRQYPTSENDSPA
;
A
#
# COMPACT_ATOMS: atom_id res chain seq x y z
N MET A 1 -12.89 29.40 9.07
CA MET A 1 -12.19 28.81 10.24
C MET A 1 -12.01 27.29 10.12
N ASN A 2 -13.04 26.52 9.76
CA ASN A 2 -12.91 25.05 9.56
C ASN A 2 -11.94 24.65 8.43
N ASP A 3 -11.84 25.46 7.36
CA ASP A 3 -10.94 25.18 6.24
C ASP A 3 -9.45 25.31 6.59
N ASP A 4 -9.08 26.16 7.54
CA ASP A 4 -7.69 26.29 7.99
C ASP A 4 -7.28 25.13 8.90
N LEU A 5 -8.15 24.73 9.84
CA LEU A 5 -7.89 23.57 10.70
C LEU A 5 -7.75 22.27 9.90
N ASN A 6 -8.58 22.10 8.86
CA ASN A 6 -8.47 20.96 7.94
C ASN A 6 -7.16 20.98 7.15
N GLN A 7 -6.69 22.17 6.74
CA GLN A 7 -5.42 22.31 6.03
C GLN A 7 -4.20 22.05 6.92
N VAL A 8 -4.24 22.46 8.19
CA VAL A 8 -3.17 22.19 9.17
C VAL A 8 -3.11 20.69 9.49
N THR A 9 -4.25 20.07 9.80
CA THR A 9 -4.33 18.63 10.10
C THR A 9 -3.82 17.77 8.94
N ARG A 10 -4.16 18.16 7.71
CA ARG A 10 -3.70 17.46 6.51
C ARG A 10 -2.19 17.59 6.29
N ARG A 11 -1.59 18.76 6.59
CA ARG A 11 -0.14 18.95 6.55
C ARG A 11 0.59 18.04 7.54
N VAL A 12 0.09 17.93 8.77
CA VAL A 12 0.67 17.02 9.79
C VAL A 12 0.60 15.56 9.33
N ARG A 13 -0.51 15.13 8.72
CA ARG A 13 -0.62 13.77 8.16
C ARG A 13 0.33 13.55 6.99
N GLN A 14 0.45 14.50 6.07
CA GLN A 14 1.38 14.43 4.94
C GLN A 14 2.82 14.26 5.41
N TYR A 15 3.20 14.95 6.48
CA TYR A 15 4.52 14.83 7.09
C TYR A 15 4.85 13.40 7.54
N TRP A 16 3.87 12.65 8.05
CA TRP A 16 4.12 11.26 8.43
C TRP A 16 4.47 10.35 7.23
N PHE A 17 3.93 10.66 6.06
CA PHE A 17 4.16 9.93 4.80
C PHE A 17 5.24 10.60 3.92
N ALA A 18 5.95 11.60 4.45
CA ALA A 18 6.98 12.35 3.73
C ALA A 18 8.09 11.47 3.18
N ASP A 19 8.52 10.53 4.02
CA ASP A 19 9.76 9.79 3.93
C ASP A 19 9.61 8.50 3.12
N GLY A 20 8.40 8.13 2.71
CA GLY A 20 8.14 6.88 1.99
C GLY A 20 8.32 5.61 2.84
N LEU A 21 8.69 5.73 4.13
CA LEU A 21 8.92 4.58 5.02
C LEU A 21 7.63 3.82 5.31
N ALA A 22 6.50 4.52 5.39
CA ALA A 22 5.20 3.88 5.53
C ALA A 22 4.87 2.99 4.32
N GLU A 23 5.15 3.46 3.10
CA GLU A 23 4.93 2.69 1.86
C GLU A 23 5.87 1.49 1.77
N LEU A 24 7.15 1.66 2.13
CA LEU A 24 8.10 0.55 2.22
C LEU A 24 7.63 -0.53 3.21
N SER A 25 7.05 -0.12 4.33
CA SER A 25 6.62 -1.05 5.38
C SER A 25 5.36 -1.82 4.99
N VAL A 26 4.38 -1.14 4.38
CA VAL A 26 3.20 -1.79 3.81
C VAL A 26 3.60 -2.70 2.64
N GLY A 27 4.55 -2.26 1.79
CA GLY A 27 5.10 -3.06 0.71
C GLY A 27 5.78 -4.33 1.21
N GLY A 28 6.61 -4.22 2.26
CA GLY A 28 7.23 -5.39 2.90
C GLY A 28 6.21 -6.36 3.48
N ALA A 29 5.17 -5.85 4.16
CA ALA A 29 4.07 -6.67 4.65
C ALA A 29 3.36 -7.43 3.51
N PHE A 30 3.15 -6.76 2.38
CA PHE A 30 2.54 -7.35 1.18
C PHE A 30 3.44 -8.42 0.54
N ILE A 31 4.76 -8.24 0.53
CA ILE A 31 5.68 -9.30 0.07
C ILE A 31 5.59 -10.54 0.97
N VAL A 32 5.56 -10.36 2.29
CA VAL A 32 5.40 -11.49 3.23
C VAL A 32 4.08 -12.21 3.00
N LEU A 33 2.99 -11.48 2.77
CA LEU A 33 1.70 -12.06 2.41
C LEU A 33 1.74 -12.80 1.05
N GLY A 34 2.39 -12.21 0.05
CA GLY A 34 2.57 -12.85 -1.26
C GLY A 34 3.32 -14.17 -1.15
N LEU A 35 4.42 -14.19 -0.38
CA LEU A 35 5.18 -15.41 -0.10
C LEU A 35 4.34 -16.44 0.65
N TYR A 36 3.57 -16.01 1.64
CA TYR A 36 2.68 -16.88 2.40
C TYR A 36 1.64 -17.59 1.52
N PHE A 37 0.98 -16.85 0.62
CA PHE A 37 0.02 -17.45 -0.32
C PHE A 37 0.69 -18.30 -1.40
N TYR A 38 1.92 -17.92 -1.82
CA TYR A 38 2.71 -18.75 -2.73
C TYR A 38 3.02 -20.12 -2.11
N LEU A 39 3.49 -20.14 -0.86
CA LEU A 39 3.75 -21.39 -0.14
C LEU A 39 2.50 -22.26 -0.03
N GLN A 40 1.34 -21.68 0.26
CA GLN A 40 0.08 -22.43 0.26
C GLN A 40 -0.27 -23.03 -1.10
N SER A 41 0.02 -22.32 -2.20
CA SER A 41 -0.26 -22.83 -3.54
C SER A 41 0.63 -23.99 -3.97
N THR A 42 1.82 -24.12 -3.39
CA THR A 42 2.78 -25.18 -3.72
C THR A 42 2.63 -26.44 -2.86
N LEU A 43 1.89 -26.35 -1.75
CA LEU A 43 1.80 -27.44 -0.79
C LEU A 43 0.66 -28.40 -1.13
N PRO A 44 0.86 -29.73 -0.95
CA PRO A 44 -0.19 -30.71 -1.20
C PRO A 44 -1.41 -30.49 -0.29
N SER A 45 -2.59 -30.58 -0.90
CA SER A 45 -3.89 -30.56 -0.23
C SER A 45 -3.96 -31.66 0.84
N GLY A 46 -4.22 -31.29 2.09
CA GLY A 46 -4.35 -32.23 3.22
C GLY A 46 -3.06 -32.52 3.99
N SER A 47 -1.94 -31.91 3.64
CA SER A 47 -0.72 -32.01 4.46
C SER A 47 -0.89 -31.32 5.82
N LEU A 48 -0.35 -31.93 6.88
CA LEU A 48 -0.30 -31.30 8.21
C LEU A 48 0.40 -29.94 8.17
N VAL A 49 1.41 -29.80 7.31
CA VAL A 49 2.16 -28.56 7.08
C VAL A 49 1.25 -27.44 6.58
N LEU A 50 0.39 -27.72 5.59
CA LEU A 50 -0.57 -26.73 5.09
C LEU A 50 -1.54 -26.29 6.19
N LEU A 51 -2.03 -27.24 7.00
CA LEU A 51 -2.95 -26.97 8.12
C LEU A 51 -2.28 -26.08 9.18
N THR A 52 -1.02 -26.37 9.53
CA THR A 52 -0.23 -25.54 10.46
C THR A 52 -0.01 -24.13 9.91
N ILE A 53 0.33 -24.00 8.62
CA ILE A 53 0.52 -22.68 7.98
C ILE A 53 -0.78 -21.88 7.98
N GLN A 54 -1.90 -22.51 7.64
CA GLN A 54 -3.22 -21.87 7.66
C GLN A 54 -3.64 -21.43 9.06
N ALA A 55 -3.45 -22.28 10.07
CA ALA A 55 -3.69 -21.93 11.46
C ALA A 55 -2.78 -20.78 11.94
N GLY A 56 -1.55 -20.74 11.43
CA GLY A 56 -0.57 -19.69 11.71
C GLY A 56 -0.89 -18.33 11.07
N PHE A 57 -1.91 -18.22 10.22
CA PHE A 57 -2.22 -16.97 9.50
C PHE A 57 -2.41 -15.77 10.43
N VAL A 58 -3.17 -15.96 11.51
CA VAL A 58 -3.48 -14.90 12.46
C VAL A 58 -2.19 -14.42 13.15
N VAL A 59 -1.34 -15.36 13.56
CA VAL A 59 -0.03 -15.05 14.16
C VAL A 59 0.85 -14.30 13.17
N LEU A 60 0.87 -14.71 11.89
CA LEU A 60 1.59 -14.01 10.84
C LEU A 60 1.07 -12.59 10.65
N LEU A 61 -0.24 -12.37 10.60
CA LEU A 61 -0.83 -11.04 10.44
C LEU A 61 -0.42 -10.11 11.59
N PHE A 62 -0.57 -10.56 12.83
CA PHE A 62 -0.14 -9.77 13.99
C PHE A 62 1.37 -9.54 13.95
N GLY A 63 2.17 -10.58 13.70
CA GLY A 63 3.63 -10.49 13.59
C GLY A 63 4.07 -9.44 12.58
N VAL A 64 3.48 -9.42 11.39
CA VAL A 64 3.77 -8.44 10.34
C VAL A 64 3.37 -7.03 10.76
N ILE A 65 2.21 -6.84 11.40
CA ILE A 65 1.77 -5.53 11.89
C ILE A 65 2.70 -5.00 12.99
N PHE A 66 3.06 -5.82 13.97
CA PHE A 66 3.97 -5.41 15.04
C PHE A 66 5.39 -5.15 14.51
N LEU A 67 5.91 -6.04 13.67
CA LEU A 67 7.25 -5.91 13.09
C LEU A 67 7.35 -4.68 12.20
N SER A 68 6.36 -4.43 11.33
CA SER A 68 6.35 -3.23 10.48
C SER A 68 6.33 -1.95 11.31
N ARG A 69 5.52 -1.87 12.37
CA ARG A 69 5.50 -0.71 13.28
C ARG A 69 6.85 -0.51 13.99
N TYR A 70 7.47 -1.59 14.47
CA TYR A 70 8.78 -1.55 15.09
C TYR A 70 9.86 -1.06 14.12
N LEU A 71 9.90 -1.63 12.90
CA LEU A 71 10.85 -1.25 11.87
C LEU A 71 10.69 0.21 11.46
N VAL A 72 9.46 0.68 11.22
CA VAL A 72 9.21 2.10 10.91
C VAL A 72 9.76 3.00 12.02
N SER A 73 9.46 2.70 13.28
CA SER A 73 9.92 3.50 14.42
C SER A 73 11.45 3.57 14.46
N LYS A 74 12.12 2.42 14.30
CA LYS A 74 13.58 2.32 14.33
C LYS A 74 14.24 3.01 13.14
N PHE A 75 13.68 2.87 11.94
CA PHE A 75 14.19 3.53 10.74
C PHE A 75 13.96 5.04 10.80
N LYS A 76 12.81 5.51 11.29
CA LYS A 76 12.56 6.95 11.49
C LYS A 76 13.53 7.55 12.49
N ALA A 77 13.83 6.86 13.59
CA ALA A 77 14.79 7.30 14.59
C ALA A 77 16.20 7.50 14.05
N ARG A 78 16.63 6.69 13.07
CA ARG A 78 17.98 6.76 12.48
C ARG A 78 18.08 7.63 11.23
N LEU A 79 17.07 7.62 10.37
CA LEU A 79 17.14 8.19 9.03
C LEU A 79 16.40 9.51 8.88
N THR A 80 15.24 9.65 9.55
CA THR A 80 14.32 10.78 9.30
C THR A 80 14.43 11.83 10.40
N PHE A 81 14.38 11.43 11.68
CA PHE A 81 14.39 12.37 12.82
C PHE A 81 15.62 13.28 12.92
N PRO A 82 16.84 12.87 12.54
CA PRO A 82 18.00 13.77 12.56
C PRO A 82 17.99 14.87 11.49
N ARG A 83 17.07 14.83 10.51
CA ARG A 83 17.10 15.65 9.29
C ARG A 83 15.94 16.64 9.17
N THR A 84 15.15 16.82 10.23
CA THR A 84 13.85 17.49 10.09
C THR A 84 13.97 19.02 10.15
N GLY A 85 14.06 19.63 8.96
CA GLY A 85 13.64 21.01 8.64
C GLY A 85 12.36 21.03 7.77
N TYR A 86 11.76 22.20 7.54
CA TYR A 86 10.45 22.36 6.87
C TYR A 86 10.41 21.69 5.47
N VAL A 87 9.60 20.63 5.33
CA VAL A 87 9.40 19.92 4.05
C VAL A 87 8.20 20.54 3.31
N SER A 88 8.45 21.20 2.18
CA SER A 88 7.40 21.70 1.30
C SER A 88 6.98 20.63 0.28
N TYR A 89 5.66 20.50 0.05
CA TYR A 89 5.10 19.54 -0.90
C TYR A 89 4.47 20.21 -2.11
N ASN A 90 4.71 19.64 -3.28
CA ASN A 90 3.90 19.90 -4.45
C ASN A 90 2.51 19.27 -4.28
N ARG A 91 1.50 20.12 -4.13
CA ARG A 91 0.09 19.71 -4.03
C ARG A 91 -0.36 19.17 -5.39
N ALA A 92 -0.98 17.98 -5.40
CA ALA A 92 -1.73 17.53 -6.58
C ALA A 92 -2.82 18.57 -6.89
N SER A 93 -2.93 18.97 -8.16
CA SER A 93 -3.93 19.99 -8.54
C SER A 93 -5.34 19.46 -8.28
N LYS A 94 -6.29 20.35 -7.98
CA LYS A 94 -7.70 19.95 -7.78
C LYS A 94 -8.22 19.10 -8.96
N LYS A 95 -7.83 19.46 -10.20
CA LYS A 95 -8.19 18.71 -11.42
C LYS A 95 -7.64 17.28 -11.40
N GLN A 96 -6.35 17.09 -11.13
CA GLN A 96 -5.74 15.75 -11.07
C GLN A 96 -6.37 14.86 -10.00
N ARG A 97 -6.73 15.46 -8.86
CA ARG A 97 -7.40 14.76 -7.77
C ARG A 97 -8.81 14.31 -8.15
N ILE A 98 -9.59 15.18 -8.78
CA ILE A 98 -10.96 14.86 -9.21
C ILE A 98 -10.93 13.80 -10.30
N VAL A 99 -10.04 13.93 -11.29
CA VAL A 99 -9.93 12.95 -12.37
C VAL A 99 -9.54 11.58 -11.81
N SER A 100 -8.48 11.49 -11.00
CA SER A 100 -8.03 10.21 -10.44
C SER A 100 -9.04 9.59 -9.45
N ALA A 101 -9.72 10.40 -8.64
CA ALA A 101 -10.81 9.92 -7.79
C ALA A 101 -11.99 9.41 -8.62
N GLY A 102 -12.38 10.14 -9.67
CA GLY A 102 -13.41 9.73 -10.62
C GLY A 102 -13.06 8.41 -11.29
N THR A 103 -11.83 8.26 -11.77
CA THR A 103 -11.35 7.00 -12.37
C THR A 103 -11.43 5.84 -11.38
N ALA A 104 -10.97 6.03 -10.14
CA ALA A 104 -11.05 4.99 -9.11
C ALA A 104 -12.50 4.59 -8.80
N ILE A 105 -13.41 5.57 -8.67
CA ILE A 105 -14.84 5.32 -8.44
C ILE A 105 -15.46 4.56 -9.61
N LEU A 106 -15.15 4.94 -10.85
CA LEU A 106 -15.64 4.25 -12.04
C LEU A 106 -15.18 2.79 -12.08
N ILE A 107 -13.91 2.52 -11.73
CA ILE A 107 -13.38 1.15 -11.68
C ILE A 107 -14.05 0.34 -10.56
N VAL A 108 -14.31 0.95 -9.40
CA VAL A 108 -15.07 0.34 -8.30
C VAL A 108 -16.49 0.00 -8.73
N ALA A 109 -17.19 0.94 -9.37
CA ALA A 109 -18.56 0.75 -9.84
C ALA A 109 -18.63 -0.36 -10.90
N LEU A 110 -17.67 -0.37 -11.83
CA LEU A 110 -17.55 -1.43 -12.84
C LEU A 110 -17.31 -2.80 -12.19
N ASN A 111 -16.41 -2.88 -11.21
CA ASN A 111 -16.18 -4.12 -10.45
C ASN A 111 -17.46 -4.62 -9.78
N LEU A 112 -18.16 -3.72 -9.09
CA LEU A 112 -19.36 -4.07 -8.36
C LEU A 112 -20.47 -4.54 -9.31
N ALA A 113 -20.62 -3.88 -10.46
CA ALA A 113 -21.56 -4.30 -11.50
C ALA A 113 -21.22 -5.70 -12.03
N LEU A 114 -19.94 -5.99 -12.32
CA LEU A 114 -19.52 -7.33 -12.77
C LEU A 114 -19.76 -8.40 -11.70
N PHE A 115 -19.48 -8.08 -10.44
CA PHE A 115 -19.67 -8.98 -9.31
C PHE A 115 -21.15 -9.33 -9.09
N LEU A 116 -22.05 -8.34 -9.16
CA LEU A 116 -23.49 -8.54 -8.95
C LEU A 116 -24.17 -9.33 -10.08
N ASN A 117 -23.55 -9.41 -11.27
CA ASN A 117 -24.12 -10.06 -12.45
C ASN A 117 -23.50 -11.45 -12.73
N THR A 118 -22.62 -11.96 -11.85
CA THR A 118 -21.96 -13.26 -12.06
C THR A 118 -22.17 -14.19 -10.86
N PRO A 119 -22.26 -15.51 -11.10
CA PRO A 119 -22.44 -16.47 -10.01
C PRO A 119 -21.24 -16.46 -9.05
N LEU A 120 -21.50 -16.55 -7.75
CA LEU A 120 -20.47 -16.54 -6.71
C LEU A 120 -19.47 -17.68 -6.95
N SER A 121 -18.22 -17.30 -7.22
CA SER A 121 -17.10 -18.22 -7.41
C SER A 121 -15.91 -17.73 -6.59
N LEU A 122 -15.09 -18.68 -6.09
CA LEU A 122 -13.85 -18.38 -5.37
C LEU A 122 -12.85 -17.57 -6.22
N ASN A 123 -13.00 -17.61 -7.55
CA ASN A 123 -12.20 -16.82 -8.49
C ASN A 123 -12.38 -15.31 -8.33
N TRP A 124 -13.42 -14.85 -7.63
CA TRP A 124 -13.64 -13.42 -7.33
C TRP A 124 -12.90 -12.93 -6.09
N ILE A 125 -12.29 -13.82 -5.29
CA ILE A 125 -11.54 -13.43 -4.08
C ILE A 125 -10.43 -12.40 -4.37
N PRO A 126 -9.62 -12.52 -5.45
CA PRO A 126 -8.64 -11.49 -5.81
C PRO A 126 -9.28 -10.14 -6.16
N ALA A 127 -10.44 -10.13 -6.82
CA ALA A 127 -11.16 -8.89 -7.14
C ALA A 127 -11.69 -8.21 -5.88
N ILE A 128 -12.29 -8.98 -4.95
CA ILE A 128 -12.73 -8.47 -3.64
C ILE A 128 -11.52 -7.92 -2.86
N THR A 129 -10.39 -8.63 -2.87
CA THR A 129 -9.15 -8.17 -2.22
C THR A 129 -8.67 -6.86 -2.84
N GLY A 130 -8.61 -6.78 -4.17
CA GLY A 130 -8.23 -5.59 -4.92
C GLY A 130 -9.16 -4.40 -4.66
N LEU A 131 -10.45 -4.66 -4.48
CA LEU A 131 -11.46 -3.66 -4.10
C LEU A 131 -11.19 -3.11 -2.71
N ILE A 132 -11.05 -3.98 -1.70
CA ILE A 132 -10.83 -3.58 -0.31
C ILE A 132 -9.55 -2.75 -0.20
N VAL A 133 -8.44 -3.27 -0.73
CA VAL A 133 -7.14 -2.59 -0.70
C VAL A 133 -7.20 -1.29 -1.53
N GLY A 134 -7.88 -1.30 -2.67
CA GLY A 134 -8.09 -0.13 -3.51
C GLY A 134 -8.83 0.98 -2.80
N ILE A 135 -9.88 0.64 -2.04
CA ILE A 135 -10.65 1.59 -1.21
C ILE A 135 -9.76 2.16 -0.09
N VAL A 136 -8.98 1.33 0.60
CA VAL A 136 -8.05 1.78 1.65
C VAL A 136 -7.05 2.80 1.09
N TRP A 137 -6.49 2.53 -0.09
CA TRP A 137 -5.61 3.48 -0.78
C TRP A 137 -6.33 4.74 -1.23
N LEU A 138 -7.57 4.64 -1.74
CA LEU A 138 -8.36 5.80 -2.14
C LEU A 138 -8.67 6.71 -0.95
N ILE A 139 -9.07 6.15 0.19
CA ILE A 139 -9.30 6.89 1.43
C ILE A 139 -8.01 7.57 1.88
N SER A 140 -6.88 6.86 1.84
CA SER A 140 -5.56 7.42 2.15
C SER A 140 -5.18 8.54 1.19
N ALA A 141 -5.48 8.39 -0.11
CA ALA A 141 -5.25 9.40 -1.14
C ALA A 141 -6.10 10.66 -0.90
N ILE A 142 -7.36 10.51 -0.49
CA ILE A 142 -8.25 11.63 -0.18
C ILE A 142 -7.82 12.32 1.12
N ARG A 143 -7.44 11.57 2.15
CA ARG A 143 -7.04 12.12 3.45
C ARG A 143 -5.69 12.81 3.41
N VAL A 144 -4.71 12.20 2.76
CA VAL A 144 -3.32 12.70 2.69
C VAL A 144 -3.15 13.63 1.50
N GLY A 145 -3.74 13.31 0.35
CA GLY A 145 -3.73 14.19 -0.82
C GLY A 145 -2.54 14.03 -1.76
N LEU A 146 -1.91 12.86 -1.76
CA LEU A 146 -0.76 12.55 -2.61
C LEU A 146 -1.22 11.77 -3.84
N ILE A 147 -0.75 12.18 -5.02
CA ILE A 147 -1.15 11.57 -6.30
C ILE A 147 -0.78 10.07 -6.37
N ARG A 148 0.37 9.70 -5.78
CA ARG A 148 0.85 8.31 -5.76
C ARG A 148 -0.11 7.33 -5.08
N PHE A 149 -0.88 7.78 -4.09
CA PHE A 149 -1.89 6.94 -3.43
C PHE A 149 -3.12 6.70 -4.33
N TYR A 150 -3.46 7.65 -5.19
CA TYR A 150 -4.47 7.42 -6.22
C TYR A 150 -4.01 6.37 -7.24
N LEU A 151 -2.74 6.43 -7.66
CA LEU A 151 -2.15 5.43 -8.56
C LEU A 151 -2.15 4.03 -7.93
N GLN A 152 -1.80 3.91 -6.65
CA GLN A 152 -1.83 2.65 -5.92
C GLN A 152 -3.26 2.09 -5.78
N SER A 153 -4.27 2.95 -5.60
CA SER A 153 -5.68 2.56 -5.59
C SER A 153 -6.14 1.99 -6.94
N ILE A 154 -5.88 2.72 -8.03
CA ILE A 154 -6.23 2.26 -9.39
C ILE A 154 -5.52 0.94 -9.71
N LEU A 155 -4.22 0.85 -9.42
CA LEU A 155 -3.45 -0.36 -9.68
C LEU A 155 -3.98 -1.56 -8.89
N SER A 156 -4.33 -1.38 -7.62
CA SER A 156 -4.94 -2.43 -6.79
C SER A 156 -6.23 -2.97 -7.41
N LEU A 157 -7.08 -2.09 -7.92
CA LEU A 157 -8.33 -2.49 -8.56
C LEU A 157 -8.08 -3.25 -9.87
N LEU A 158 -7.16 -2.75 -10.70
CA LEU A 158 -6.79 -3.39 -11.96
C LEU A 158 -6.19 -4.79 -11.73
N LEU A 159 -5.29 -4.93 -10.76
CA LEU A 159 -4.71 -6.24 -10.41
C LEU A 159 -5.75 -7.21 -9.87
N GLY A 160 -6.67 -6.74 -9.02
CA GLY A 160 -7.74 -7.59 -8.48
C GLY A 160 -8.64 -8.16 -9.57
N VAL A 161 -9.10 -7.32 -10.50
CA VAL A 161 -9.91 -7.77 -11.64
C VAL A 161 -9.10 -8.65 -12.59
N GLY A 162 -7.91 -8.19 -12.99
CA GLY A 162 -7.08 -8.89 -13.95
C GLY A 162 -6.76 -10.31 -13.50
N LEU A 163 -6.46 -10.50 -12.21
CA LEU A 163 -6.17 -11.82 -11.65
C LEU A 163 -7.43 -12.68 -11.47
N SER A 164 -8.57 -12.07 -11.17
CA SER A 164 -9.85 -12.78 -11.12
C SER A 164 -10.25 -13.36 -12.50
N LEU A 165 -9.90 -12.64 -13.57
CA LEU A 165 -10.14 -13.08 -14.95
C LEU A 165 -9.08 -14.06 -15.48
N ALA A 166 -7.90 -14.12 -14.86
CA ALA A 166 -6.77 -14.93 -15.31
C ALA A 166 -6.98 -16.46 -15.12
N ARG A 167 -8.08 -16.89 -14.47
CA ARG A 167 -8.40 -18.30 -14.18
C ARG A 167 -7.30 -19.05 -13.43
N LEU A 168 -6.47 -18.34 -12.69
CA LEU A 168 -5.48 -18.92 -11.79
C LEU A 168 -6.18 -19.47 -10.55
N GLU A 169 -5.54 -20.43 -9.89
CA GLU A 169 -6.03 -20.89 -8.59
C GLU A 169 -6.04 -19.75 -7.57
N THR A 170 -6.95 -19.82 -6.59
CA THR A 170 -7.18 -18.73 -5.63
C THR A 170 -5.90 -18.32 -4.91
N TYR A 171 -5.11 -19.27 -4.41
CA TYR A 171 -3.87 -18.97 -3.68
C TYR A 171 -2.77 -18.41 -4.59
N GLN A 172 -2.66 -18.91 -5.82
CA GLN A 172 -1.72 -18.36 -6.81
C GLN A 172 -2.08 -16.92 -7.18
N SER A 173 -3.38 -16.66 -7.40
CA SER A 173 -3.89 -15.31 -7.69
C SER A 173 -3.58 -14.34 -6.54
N LEU A 174 -3.82 -14.75 -5.30
CA LEU A 174 -3.50 -13.93 -4.13
C LEU A 174 -1.99 -13.73 -3.97
N ALA A 175 -1.18 -14.75 -4.22
CA ALA A 175 0.27 -14.65 -4.17
C ALA A 175 0.78 -13.59 -5.17
N VAL A 176 0.33 -13.66 -6.42
CA VAL A 176 0.70 -12.70 -7.47
C VAL A 176 0.18 -11.29 -7.11
N TYR A 177 -1.05 -11.18 -6.63
CA TYR A 177 -1.64 -9.91 -6.21
C TYR A 177 -0.79 -9.20 -5.15
N TYR A 178 -0.51 -9.89 -4.04
CA TYR A 178 0.22 -9.32 -2.91
C TYR A 178 1.69 -9.09 -3.25
N ALA A 179 2.32 -9.98 -4.02
CA ALA A 179 3.70 -9.78 -4.49
C ALA A 179 3.80 -8.56 -5.41
N ALA A 180 2.93 -8.43 -6.41
CA ALA A 180 2.93 -7.32 -7.35
C ALA A 180 2.69 -5.97 -6.64
N MET A 181 1.66 -5.89 -5.77
CA MET A 181 1.45 -4.66 -4.99
C MET A 181 2.59 -4.39 -4.02
N GLY A 182 3.16 -5.42 -3.38
CA GLY A 182 4.31 -5.29 -2.50
C GLY A 182 5.52 -4.68 -3.21
N ILE A 183 5.87 -5.19 -4.40
CA ILE A 183 6.96 -4.67 -5.23
C ILE A 183 6.73 -3.20 -5.59
N VAL A 184 5.51 -2.87 -6.05
CA VAL A 184 5.18 -1.49 -6.45
C VAL A 184 5.28 -0.53 -5.27
N LEU A 185 4.81 -0.94 -4.09
CA LEU A 185 4.92 -0.13 -2.86
C LEU A 185 6.36 0.01 -2.40
N LEU A 186 7.17 -1.04 -2.51
CA LEU A 186 8.60 -0.98 -2.18
C LEU A 186 9.35 -0.03 -3.12
N ILE A 187 9.09 -0.09 -4.42
CA ILE A 187 9.68 0.83 -5.41
C ILE A 187 9.21 2.26 -5.15
N SER A 188 7.91 2.47 -4.96
CA SER A 188 7.34 3.81 -4.74
C SER A 188 7.85 4.46 -3.45
N GLY A 189 7.87 3.70 -2.36
CA GLY A 189 8.40 4.13 -1.07
C GLY A 189 9.92 4.33 -1.10
N GLY A 190 10.66 3.44 -1.76
CA GLY A 190 12.11 3.54 -1.91
C GLY A 190 12.56 4.74 -2.74
N VAL A 191 11.89 5.00 -3.87
CA VAL A 191 12.13 6.21 -4.68
C VAL A 191 11.80 7.47 -3.90
N THR A 192 10.71 7.46 -3.12
CA THR A 192 10.33 8.60 -2.26
C THR A 192 11.36 8.84 -1.17
N LEU A 193 11.82 7.78 -0.49
CA LEU A 193 12.86 7.87 0.53
C LEU A 193 14.18 8.37 -0.06
N ALA A 194 14.62 7.83 -1.20
CA ALA A 194 15.85 8.26 -1.85
C ALA A 194 15.80 9.74 -2.27
N LYS A 195 14.67 10.21 -2.80
CA LYS A 195 14.46 11.63 -3.10
C LYS A 195 14.48 12.48 -1.83
N TYR A 196 13.81 12.02 -0.77
CA TYR A 196 13.79 12.70 0.53
C TYR A 196 15.20 12.87 1.11
N LEU A 197 15.99 11.79 1.12
CA LEU A 197 17.38 11.81 1.63
C LEU A 197 18.31 12.71 0.81
N ARG A 198 18.10 12.78 -0.52
CA ARG A 198 18.88 13.67 -1.39
C ARG A 198 18.51 15.15 -1.21
N GLN A 199 17.24 15.43 -0.90
CA GLN A 199 16.73 16.80 -0.78
C GLN A 199 17.02 17.42 0.58
N TYR A 200 17.19 16.61 1.63
CA TYR A 200 17.48 17.07 2.99
C TYR A 200 18.75 16.37 3.53
N PRO A 201 19.96 16.75 3.05
CA PRO A 201 21.21 16.26 3.62
C PRO A 201 21.35 16.70 5.09
N THR A 202 22.06 15.89 5.89
CA THR A 202 22.34 16.20 7.31
C THR A 202 23.18 17.48 7.43
N SER A 203 22.83 18.37 8.36
CA SER A 203 23.48 19.67 8.60
C SER A 203 24.92 19.59 9.16
N GLU A 204 25.57 18.43 9.07
CA GLU A 204 26.91 18.20 9.63
C GLU A 204 28.02 18.80 8.75
N ASN A 205 27.71 19.23 7.52
CA ASN A 205 28.66 19.87 6.61
C ASN A 205 28.77 21.40 6.77
N ASP A 206 28.06 22.02 7.72
CA ASP A 206 28.09 23.47 7.96
C ASP A 206 28.90 23.85 9.22
N SER A 207 29.95 23.10 9.56
CA SER A 207 30.94 23.58 10.52
C SER A 207 31.89 24.56 9.83
N PRO A 208 31.90 25.86 10.18
CA PRO A 208 32.90 26.78 9.64
C PRO A 208 34.28 26.33 10.12
N ALA A 209 35.16 26.05 9.16
CA ALA A 209 36.60 25.89 9.37
C ALA A 209 37.24 27.23 9.77
#